data_AF-A0A1G4Q6M1-F1
#
_entry.id   AF-A0A1G4Q6M1-F1
#
_cell.length_a   1.000
_cell.length_b   1.000
_cell.length_c   1.000
_cell.angle_alpha   90.00
_cell.angle_beta   90.00
_cell.angle_gamma   90.00
#
_symmetry.space_group_name_H-M   'P 1'
#
loop_
_entity.id
_entity.type
_entity.pdbx_description
1 polymer ?
#
loop_
_entity_poly.entity_id
_entity_poly.type
_entity_poly.pdbx_seq_one_letter_code
_entity_poly.pdbx_strand_id
1 'polypeptide(L)'
;YEINPKEFILISKNLMGTTNTAHKLLGIIMASGIPLSDLKNQNIKTLHNPKSNILSYVLDNGFRLKTYSLVCSSEISKCIENLNKSELLSISTDKINYVAKKIFDFGITTKQLKIAYSLIVKSKETTEDNKYTKNPGNIQITKKPCILNLGEKMKYISSFKLVSPDKENLNIFRKSKHKNTYAIANLISNFFSGNAPCKNLHNLKLYINENLKKLGINKNTSELQNRIFSKIFLID
;
A
#
# COMPACT_ATOMS: atom_id res chain seq x y z
N TYR A 1 -17.84 -13.21 -0.66
CA TYR A 1 -16.62 -12.58 -1.20
C TYR A 1 -15.71 -13.65 -1.73
N GLU A 2 -15.33 -13.57 -2.99
CA GLU A 2 -14.31 -14.45 -3.53
C GLU A 2 -12.94 -13.81 -3.33
N ILE A 3 -11.96 -14.60 -2.94
CA ILE A 3 -10.57 -14.16 -2.74
C ILE A 3 -9.66 -15.10 -3.51
N ASN A 4 -8.86 -14.53 -4.41
CA ASN A 4 -7.76 -15.22 -5.04
C ASN A 4 -6.50 -15.08 -4.17
N PRO A 5 -5.87 -16.18 -3.71
CA PRO A 5 -4.69 -16.11 -2.85
C PRO A 5 -3.51 -15.38 -3.50
N LYS A 6 -3.30 -15.51 -4.81
CA LYS A 6 -2.17 -14.87 -5.51
C LYS A 6 -2.37 -13.35 -5.56
N GLU A 7 -3.56 -12.89 -5.93
CA GLU A 7 -3.90 -11.46 -5.94
C GLU A 7 -3.83 -10.86 -4.54
N PHE A 8 -4.34 -11.58 -3.54
CA PHE A 8 -4.30 -11.17 -2.14
C PHE A 8 -2.87 -10.94 -1.64
N ILE A 9 -1.95 -11.87 -1.92
CA ILE A 9 -0.53 -11.79 -1.54
C ILE A 9 0.20 -10.69 -2.33
N LEU A 10 -0.10 -10.55 -3.63
CA LEU A 10 0.49 -9.52 -4.48
C LEU A 10 0.16 -8.11 -3.98
N ILE A 11 -1.11 -7.89 -3.63
CA ILE A 11 -1.60 -6.61 -3.10
C ILE A 11 -1.01 -6.35 -1.73
N SER A 12 -1.00 -7.34 -0.83
CA SER A 12 -0.45 -7.16 0.52
C SER A 12 1.01 -6.71 0.46
N LYS A 13 1.82 -7.35 -0.41
CA LYS A 13 3.21 -6.99 -0.62
C LYS A 13 3.37 -5.55 -1.12
N ASN A 14 2.58 -5.14 -2.10
CA ASN A 14 2.68 -3.79 -2.66
C ASN A 14 2.20 -2.71 -1.70
N LEU A 15 1.16 -2.98 -0.91
CA LEU A 15 0.67 -2.07 0.12
C LEU A 15 1.73 -1.79 1.19
N MET A 16 2.44 -2.82 1.66
CA MET A 16 3.53 -2.71 2.62
C MET A 16 4.69 -1.84 2.12
N GLY A 17 4.91 -1.80 0.80
CA GLY A 17 5.96 -1.00 0.16
C GLY A 17 5.62 0.49 -0.03
N THR A 18 4.43 0.94 0.38
CA THR A 18 4.02 2.34 0.22
C THR A 18 4.43 3.21 1.40
N THR A 19 4.36 4.53 1.24
CA THR A 19 4.56 5.51 2.33
C THR A 19 3.32 5.74 3.18
N ASN A 20 2.15 5.29 2.75
CA ASN A 20 0.89 5.55 3.43
C ASN A 20 0.67 4.57 4.59
N THR A 21 0.50 5.09 5.82
CA THR A 21 0.33 4.29 7.03
C THR A 21 -0.89 3.34 6.96
N ALA A 22 -2.02 3.79 6.40
CA ALA A 22 -3.21 2.95 6.27
C ALA A 22 -3.00 1.80 5.25
N HIS A 23 -2.27 2.07 4.16
CA HIS A 23 -1.87 1.04 3.21
C HIS A 23 -0.95 0.02 3.88
N LYS A 24 0.11 0.46 4.58
CA LYS A 24 1.02 -0.43 5.30
C LYS A 24 0.28 -1.34 6.28
N LEU A 25 -0.60 -0.77 7.11
CA LEU A 25 -1.41 -1.53 8.07
C LEU A 25 -2.29 -2.57 7.38
N LEU A 26 -2.99 -2.21 6.31
CA LEU A 26 -3.78 -3.14 5.51
C LEU A 26 -2.92 -4.29 4.96
N GLY A 27 -1.78 -3.95 4.37
CA GLY A 27 -0.83 -4.92 3.83
C GLY A 27 -0.30 -5.89 4.88
N ILE A 28 0.06 -5.41 6.07
CA ILE A 28 0.53 -6.25 7.19
C ILE A 28 -0.58 -7.19 7.68
N ILE A 29 -1.81 -6.70 7.86
CA ILE A 29 -2.96 -7.51 8.29
C ILE A 29 -3.19 -8.65 7.29
N MET A 30 -3.18 -8.34 5.98
CA MET A 30 -3.34 -9.33 4.93
C MET A 30 -2.16 -10.33 4.92
N ALA A 31 -0.93 -9.85 5.09
CA ALA A 31 0.26 -10.68 4.99
C ALA A 31 0.49 -11.61 6.19
N SER A 32 0.06 -11.22 7.39
CA SER A 32 0.40 -11.91 8.64
C SER A 32 -0.79 -12.28 9.51
N GLY A 33 -1.99 -11.78 9.24
CA GLY A 33 -3.16 -11.98 10.09
C GLY A 33 -3.09 -11.31 11.46
N ILE A 34 -2.05 -10.50 11.74
CA ILE A 34 -1.95 -9.72 12.97
C ILE A 34 -3.11 -8.73 13.00
N PRO A 35 -3.93 -8.71 14.07
CA PRO A 35 -5.07 -7.81 14.13
C PRO A 35 -4.61 -6.36 14.29
N LEU A 36 -5.45 -5.43 13.83
CA LEU A 36 -5.16 -4.00 13.92
C LEU A 36 -4.92 -3.53 15.37
N SER A 37 -5.60 -4.11 16.36
CA SER A 37 -5.40 -3.83 17.79
C SER A 37 -3.95 -3.99 18.21
N ASP A 38 -3.32 -5.06 17.72
CA ASP A 38 -1.97 -5.45 18.10
C ASP A 38 -0.97 -4.61 17.32
N LEU A 39 -1.23 -4.31 16.04
CA LEU A 39 -0.43 -3.38 15.25
C LEU A 39 -0.48 -1.95 15.79
N LYS A 40 -1.52 -1.59 16.54
CA LYS A 40 -1.63 -0.28 17.21
C LYS A 40 -0.82 -0.20 18.51
N ASN A 41 -0.27 -1.32 18.98
CA ASN A 41 0.64 -1.33 20.11
C ASN A 41 1.98 -0.66 19.72
N GLN A 42 2.35 0.44 20.39
CA GLN A 42 3.49 1.25 19.99
C GLN A 42 4.85 0.59 20.23
N ASN A 43 4.94 -0.41 21.12
CA ASN A 43 6.17 -1.16 21.37
C ASN A 43 6.07 -2.62 20.94
N ILE A 44 5.20 -2.91 19.96
CA ILE A 44 5.22 -4.20 19.27
C ILE A 44 6.65 -4.48 18.77
N LYS A 45 7.21 -5.62 19.17
CA LYS A 45 8.52 -6.09 18.74
C LYS A 45 8.36 -7.35 17.93
N THR A 46 8.97 -7.39 16.75
CA THR A 46 8.95 -8.57 15.88
C THR A 46 10.22 -9.38 16.02
N LEU A 47 10.09 -10.70 16.05
CA LEU A 47 11.18 -11.65 15.90
C LEU A 47 10.88 -12.50 14.67
N HIS A 48 11.81 -12.52 13.72
CA HIS A 48 11.66 -13.27 12.49
C HIS A 48 12.90 -14.14 12.24
N ASN A 49 12.65 -15.28 11.60
CA ASN A 49 13.70 -16.11 11.03
C ASN A 49 13.58 -16.02 9.51
N PRO A 50 14.60 -15.52 8.78
CA PRO A 50 14.56 -15.39 7.32
C PRO A 50 14.28 -16.70 6.59
N LYS A 51 14.56 -17.84 7.22
CA LYS A 51 14.34 -19.19 6.68
C LYS A 51 12.96 -19.77 7.01
N SER A 52 12.11 -19.02 7.72
CA SER A 52 10.81 -19.49 8.19
C SER A 52 9.70 -18.54 7.77
N ASN A 53 8.57 -19.12 7.37
CA ASN A 53 7.32 -18.41 7.18
C ASN A 53 6.58 -18.17 8.52
N ILE A 54 7.28 -18.19 9.65
CA ILE A 54 6.73 -17.88 10.96
C ILE A 54 7.25 -16.50 11.38
N LEU A 55 6.31 -15.62 11.69
CA LEU A 55 6.55 -14.34 12.33
C LEU A 55 6.15 -14.45 13.80
N SER A 56 7.07 -14.13 14.71
CA SER A 56 6.76 -13.98 16.13
C SER A 56 6.71 -12.50 16.48
N TYR A 57 5.84 -12.11 17.41
CA TYR A 57 5.79 -10.74 17.90
C TYR A 57 5.43 -10.69 19.38
N VAL A 58 5.86 -9.63 20.04
CA VAL A 58 5.67 -9.39 21.47
C VAL A 58 4.92 -8.07 21.65
N LEU A 59 3.87 -8.10 22.46
CA LEU A 59 3.09 -6.91 22.84
C LEU A 59 3.63 -6.30 24.15
N ASP A 60 3.17 -5.09 24.51
CA ASP A 60 3.62 -4.38 25.72
C ASP A 60 3.45 -5.20 27.01
N ASN A 61 2.40 -6.00 27.08
CA ASN A 61 2.09 -6.87 28.21
C ASN A 61 2.98 -8.14 28.26
N GLY A 62 4.00 -8.23 27.41
CA GLY A 62 4.96 -9.34 27.36
C GLY A 62 4.45 -10.60 26.65
N PHE A 63 3.20 -10.62 26.20
CA PHE A 63 2.64 -11.78 25.49
C PHE A 63 3.35 -11.99 24.16
N ARG A 64 3.87 -13.22 23.96
CA ARG A 64 4.52 -13.65 22.73
C ARG A 64 3.53 -14.42 21.88
N LEU A 65 3.29 -13.92 20.68
CA LEU A 65 2.38 -14.50 19.70
C LEU A 65 3.16 -14.95 18.47
N LYS A 66 2.63 -15.96 17.77
CA LYS A 66 3.20 -16.49 16.53
C LYS A 66 2.13 -16.52 15.46
N THR A 67 2.52 -16.24 14.23
CA THR A 67 1.63 -16.29 13.07
C THR A 67 2.40 -16.71 11.82
N TYR A 68 1.69 -17.27 10.84
CA TYR A 68 2.28 -17.59 9.54
C TYR A 68 2.40 -16.31 8.68
N SER A 69 3.45 -16.19 7.89
CA SER A 69 3.66 -15.06 6.99
C SER A 69 3.43 -15.48 5.54
N LEU A 70 2.44 -14.87 4.88
CA LEU A 70 2.16 -15.10 3.46
C LEU A 70 3.17 -14.43 2.52
N VAL A 71 3.95 -13.48 3.03
CA VAL A 71 5.13 -12.86 2.40
C VAL A 71 6.34 -13.04 3.33
N CYS A 72 7.53 -12.64 2.91
CA CYS A 72 8.76 -12.78 3.70
C CYS A 72 8.61 -12.14 5.10
N SER A 73 8.82 -12.91 6.15
CA SER A 73 8.66 -12.48 7.56
C SER A 73 9.56 -11.28 7.92
N SER A 74 10.74 -11.19 7.30
CA SER A 74 11.64 -10.04 7.45
C SER A 74 11.09 -8.76 6.81
N GLU A 75 10.39 -8.85 5.67
CA GLU A 75 9.73 -7.70 5.04
C GLU A 75 8.59 -7.18 5.92
N ILE A 76 7.81 -8.08 6.53
CA ILE A 76 6.73 -7.71 7.45
C ILE A 76 7.31 -7.03 8.70
N SER A 77 8.36 -7.60 9.29
CA SER A 77 9.03 -7.05 10.48
C SER A 77 9.53 -5.64 10.23
N LYS A 78 10.28 -5.44 9.14
CA LYS A 78 10.75 -4.12 8.72
C LYS A 78 9.59 -3.15 8.47
N CYS A 79 8.48 -3.61 7.91
CA CYS A 79 7.31 -2.77 7.68
C CYS A 79 6.69 -2.29 9.01
N ILE A 80 6.56 -3.20 10.00
CA ILE A 80 6.05 -2.90 11.35
C ILE A 80 6.98 -1.90 12.07
N GLU A 81 8.28 -2.15 12.05
CA GLU A 81 9.29 -1.26 12.66
C GLU A 81 9.26 0.16 12.08
N ASN A 82 8.98 0.29 10.78
CA ASN A 82 8.92 1.55 10.04
C ASN A 82 7.51 2.18 9.99
N LEU A 83 6.56 1.73 10.81
CA LEU A 83 5.27 2.40 10.95
C LEU A 83 5.46 3.74 11.67
N ASN A 84 4.79 4.79 11.20
CA ASN A 84 4.79 6.07 11.89
C ASN A 84 3.95 5.96 13.18
N LYS A 85 4.62 5.78 14.31
CA LYS A 85 3.98 5.57 15.63
C LYS A 85 3.07 6.74 16.04
N SER A 86 3.41 7.97 15.64
CA SER A 86 2.61 9.16 15.96
C SER A 86 1.28 9.17 15.21
N GLU A 87 1.27 8.73 13.94
CA GLU A 87 0.05 8.64 13.13
C GLU A 87 -0.79 7.42 13.47
N LEU A 88 -0.16 6.32 13.89
CA LEU A 88 -0.76 5.00 14.08
C LEU A 88 -2.07 5.02 14.90
N LEU A 89 -2.08 5.77 16.00
CA LEU A 89 -3.22 5.87 16.90
C LEU A 89 -4.42 6.57 16.23
N SER A 90 -4.15 7.55 15.37
CA SER A 90 -5.17 8.34 14.67
C SER A 90 -5.84 7.59 13.51
N ILE A 91 -5.26 6.50 13.01
CA ILE A 91 -5.82 5.74 11.90
C ILE A 91 -7.04 4.93 12.36
N SER A 92 -8.23 5.33 11.94
CA SER A 92 -9.45 4.57 12.22
C SER A 92 -9.53 3.28 11.40
N THR A 93 -10.25 2.29 11.94
CA THR A 93 -10.55 1.04 11.21
C THR A 93 -11.28 1.32 9.90
N ASP A 94 -12.18 2.32 9.89
CA ASP A 94 -12.94 2.70 8.70
C ASP A 94 -12.05 3.20 7.57
N LYS A 95 -10.97 3.91 7.89
CA LYS A 95 -9.97 4.35 6.90
C LYS A 95 -9.30 3.15 6.22
N ILE A 96 -8.98 2.11 6.98
CA ILE A 96 -8.38 0.86 6.45
C ILE A 96 -9.41 0.10 5.61
N ASN A 97 -10.65 -0.03 6.11
CA ASN A 97 -11.75 -0.68 5.38
C ASN A 97 -12.07 0.06 4.08
N TYR A 98 -11.99 1.39 4.06
CA TYR A 98 -12.16 2.20 2.85
C TYR A 98 -11.11 1.89 1.80
N VAL A 99 -9.83 1.80 2.20
CA VAL A 99 -8.74 1.38 1.30
C VAL A 99 -9.01 -0.03 0.77
N ALA A 100 -9.39 -0.96 1.64
CA ALA A 100 -9.72 -2.33 1.23
C ALA A 100 -10.88 -2.36 0.22
N LYS A 101 -11.96 -1.59 0.46
CA LYS A 101 -13.08 -1.44 -0.48
C LYS A 101 -12.64 -0.91 -1.84
N LYS A 102 -11.72 0.06 -1.88
CA LYS A 102 -11.20 0.61 -3.15
C LYS A 102 -10.36 -0.39 -3.94
N ILE A 103 -9.72 -1.33 -3.27
CA ILE A 103 -8.87 -2.36 -3.88
C ILE A 103 -9.70 -3.56 -4.34
N PHE A 104 -10.57 -4.08 -3.49
CA PHE A 104 -11.35 -5.28 -3.73
C PHE A 104 -12.70 -5.04 -4.42
N ASP A 105 -13.14 -3.78 -4.54
CA ASP A 105 -14.44 -3.37 -5.09
C ASP A 105 -15.68 -3.85 -4.32
N PHE A 106 -15.49 -4.42 -3.13
CA PHE A 106 -16.56 -4.76 -2.19
C PHE A 106 -16.20 -4.37 -0.75
N GLY A 107 -17.23 -4.20 0.09
CA GLY A 107 -17.05 -3.84 1.49
C GLY A 107 -16.48 -5.00 2.32
N ILE A 108 -15.16 -5.05 2.46
CA ILE A 108 -14.47 -6.03 3.32
C ILE A 108 -13.83 -5.34 4.53
N THR A 109 -14.02 -5.95 5.70
CA THR A 109 -13.47 -5.46 6.97
C THR A 109 -12.13 -6.11 7.30
N THR A 110 -11.34 -5.48 8.17
CA THR A 110 -10.09 -6.08 8.70
C THR A 110 -10.30 -7.44 9.39
N LYS A 111 -11.44 -7.64 10.07
CA LYS A 111 -11.82 -8.95 10.65
C LYS A 111 -12.02 -10.02 9.57
N GLN A 112 -12.71 -9.67 8.48
CA GLN A 112 -12.91 -10.56 7.33
C GLN A 112 -11.59 -10.83 6.59
N LEU A 113 -10.71 -9.84 6.45
CA LEU A 113 -9.38 -10.04 5.88
C LEU A 113 -8.54 -11.03 6.69
N LYS A 114 -8.66 -11.02 8.04
CA LYS A 114 -8.03 -12.03 8.89
C LYS A 114 -8.58 -13.44 8.62
N ILE A 115 -9.89 -13.57 8.42
CA ILE A 115 -10.51 -14.85 8.02
C ILE A 115 -9.96 -15.30 6.66
N ALA A 116 -9.90 -14.41 5.67
CA ALA A 116 -9.33 -14.69 4.35
C ALA A 116 -7.88 -15.17 4.46
N TYR A 117 -7.05 -14.46 5.22
CA TYR A 117 -5.68 -14.86 5.54
C TYR A 117 -5.61 -16.28 6.12
N SER A 118 -6.42 -16.59 7.14
CA SER A 118 -6.42 -17.91 7.78
C SER A 118 -6.82 -19.02 6.81
N LEU A 119 -7.78 -18.76 5.92
CA LEU A 119 -8.17 -19.72 4.87
C LEU A 119 -7.02 -19.95 3.87
N ILE A 120 -6.29 -18.89 3.48
CA ILE A 120 -5.14 -18.99 2.58
C ILE A 120 -4.01 -19.82 3.23
N VAL A 121 -3.67 -19.53 4.50
CA VAL A 121 -2.62 -20.28 5.22
C VAL A 121 -2.97 -21.77 5.25
N LYS A 122 -4.19 -22.11 5.68
CA LYS A 122 -4.65 -23.51 5.72
C LYS A 122 -4.59 -24.18 4.36
N SER A 123 -5.02 -23.49 3.29
CA SER A 123 -4.96 -24.04 1.92
C SER A 123 -3.53 -24.33 1.44
N LYS A 124 -2.50 -23.74 2.05
CA LYS A 124 -1.08 -24.03 1.76
C LYS A 124 -0.52 -25.13 2.65
N GLU A 125 -1.12 -25.39 3.80
CA GLU A 125 -0.71 -26.44 4.74
C GLU A 125 -1.33 -27.80 4.37
N THR A 126 -2.53 -27.82 3.78
CA THR A 126 -3.20 -29.05 3.33
C THR A 126 -3.08 -29.24 1.82
N THR A 127 -2.53 -30.37 1.37
CA THR A 127 -2.45 -30.79 -0.04
C THR A 127 -3.81 -31.14 -0.68
N GLU A 128 -4.89 -31.17 0.10
CA GLU A 128 -6.23 -31.53 -0.38
C GLU A 128 -7.17 -30.32 -0.36
N ASP A 129 -7.90 -30.13 -1.47
CA ASP A 129 -8.97 -29.17 -1.68
C ASP A 129 -10.14 -29.46 -0.70
N ASN A 130 -9.96 -29.13 0.57
CA ASN A 130 -11.00 -29.30 1.58
C ASN A 130 -12.11 -28.25 1.37
N LYS A 131 -13.30 -28.73 1.01
CA LYS A 131 -14.57 -27.98 1.05
C LYS A 131 -14.87 -27.58 2.49
N TYR A 132 -14.43 -26.41 2.90
CA TYR A 132 -14.78 -25.86 4.22
C TYR A 132 -16.26 -25.43 4.24
N THR A 133 -17.02 -26.02 5.16
CA THR A 133 -18.47 -25.80 5.33
C THR A 133 -18.85 -24.82 6.45
N LYS A 134 -17.89 -24.29 7.21
CA LYS A 134 -18.13 -23.20 8.19
C LYS A 134 -17.21 -22.02 7.93
N ASN A 135 -17.75 -21.07 7.20
CA ASN A 135 -17.09 -19.85 6.79
C ASN A 135 -17.77 -18.66 7.46
N PRO A 136 -17.32 -18.24 8.66
CA PRO A 136 -18.03 -17.23 9.45
C PRO A 136 -18.07 -15.83 8.79
N GLY A 137 -17.48 -15.65 7.61
CA GLY A 137 -17.43 -14.38 6.89
C GLY A 137 -17.90 -14.39 5.44
N ASN A 138 -18.52 -15.47 4.95
CA ASN A 138 -18.89 -15.64 3.53
C ASN A 138 -17.71 -15.42 2.55
N ILE A 139 -16.48 -15.77 2.93
CA ILE A 139 -15.26 -15.65 2.09
C ILE A 139 -14.88 -16.99 1.44
N GLN A 140 -14.94 -17.09 0.12
CA GLN A 140 -14.53 -18.27 -0.62
C GLN A 140 -13.16 -18.06 -1.25
N ILE A 141 -12.24 -19.02 -1.07
CA ILE A 141 -10.97 -19.04 -1.79
C ILE A 141 -11.21 -19.57 -3.20
N THR A 142 -10.68 -18.89 -4.22
CA THR A 142 -10.81 -19.29 -5.62
C THR A 142 -9.49 -19.14 -6.38
N LYS A 143 -9.34 -19.92 -7.45
CA LYS A 143 -8.18 -19.83 -8.36
C LYS A 143 -8.39 -18.82 -9.49
N LYS A 144 -9.64 -18.42 -9.77
CA LYS A 144 -9.95 -17.43 -10.82
C LYS A 144 -9.59 -16.01 -10.33
N PRO A 145 -9.16 -15.10 -11.22
CA PRO A 145 -9.03 -13.68 -10.88
C PRO A 145 -10.36 -13.13 -10.33
N CYS A 146 -10.30 -12.35 -9.26
CA CYS A 146 -11.50 -11.82 -8.60
C CYS A 146 -11.51 -10.30 -8.44
N ILE A 147 -10.36 -9.64 -8.66
CA ILE A 147 -10.23 -8.18 -8.57
C ILE A 147 -10.33 -7.57 -9.96
N LEU A 148 -11.36 -6.74 -10.15
CA LEU A 148 -11.55 -6.01 -11.40
C LEU A 148 -10.44 -4.97 -11.59
N ASN A 149 -9.95 -4.86 -12.83
CA ASN A 149 -8.90 -3.92 -13.22
C ASN A 149 -7.68 -3.94 -12.29
N LEU A 150 -7.20 -5.13 -11.90
CA LEU A 150 -6.06 -5.28 -10.99
C LEU A 150 -4.88 -4.37 -11.35
N GLY A 151 -4.55 -4.23 -12.64
CA GLY A 151 -3.49 -3.32 -13.10
C GLY A 151 -3.71 -1.85 -12.69
N GLU A 152 -4.93 -1.34 -12.73
CA GLU A 152 -5.27 0.01 -12.25
C GLU A 152 -5.15 0.12 -10.73
N LYS A 153 -5.58 -0.92 -10.00
CA LYS A 153 -5.41 -0.99 -8.54
C LYS A 153 -3.93 -0.96 -8.15
N MET A 154 -3.09 -1.69 -8.89
CA MET A 154 -1.65 -1.69 -8.68
C MET A 154 -1.02 -0.33 -8.99
N LYS A 155 -1.42 0.34 -10.08
CA LYS A 155 -1.00 1.72 -10.37
C LYS A 155 -1.39 2.69 -9.27
N TYR A 156 -2.60 2.57 -8.73
CA TYR A 156 -3.05 3.36 -7.58
C TYR A 156 -2.16 3.11 -6.36
N ILE A 157 -1.92 1.86 -5.97
CA ILE A 157 -1.06 1.52 -4.82
C ILE A 157 0.36 2.04 -5.03
N SER A 158 0.94 1.81 -6.21
CA SER A 158 2.29 2.26 -6.56
C SER A 158 2.45 3.79 -6.53
N SER A 159 1.38 4.56 -6.74
CA SER A 159 1.44 6.02 -6.65
C SER A 159 1.78 6.55 -5.25
N PHE A 160 1.70 5.71 -4.21
CA PHE A 160 2.10 6.03 -2.83
C PHE A 160 3.52 5.58 -2.47
N LYS A 161 4.27 4.97 -3.39
CA LYS A 161 5.69 4.65 -3.18
C LYS A 161 6.54 5.92 -3.24
N LEU A 162 7.66 5.93 -2.51
CA LEU A 162 8.64 7.00 -2.65
C LEU A 162 9.16 7.02 -4.09
N VAL A 163 9.31 8.21 -4.64
CA VAL A 163 9.93 8.40 -5.95
C VAL A 163 11.02 9.46 -5.83
N SER A 164 12.01 9.39 -6.71
CA SER A 164 13.00 10.45 -6.89
C SER A 164 12.99 10.85 -8.36
N PRO A 165 12.93 12.15 -8.67
CA PRO A 165 13.00 12.60 -10.05
C PRO A 165 14.41 12.42 -10.60
N ASP A 166 14.50 12.03 -11.86
CA ASP A 166 15.70 12.21 -12.67
C ASP A 166 15.97 13.71 -12.81
N LYS A 167 17.09 14.15 -12.24
CA LYS A 167 17.44 15.57 -12.17
C LYS A 167 17.77 16.16 -13.54
N GLU A 168 18.36 15.37 -14.43
CA GLU A 168 18.76 15.82 -15.76
C GLU A 168 17.51 16.05 -16.63
N ASN A 169 16.63 15.06 -16.70
CA ASN A 169 15.36 15.17 -17.42
C ASN A 169 14.48 16.29 -16.84
N LEU A 170 14.40 16.40 -15.51
CA LEU A 170 13.67 17.50 -14.87
C LEU A 170 14.24 18.87 -15.30
N ASN A 171 15.56 19.03 -15.35
CA ASN A 171 16.19 20.27 -15.77
C ASN A 171 15.91 20.62 -17.24
N ILE A 172 15.80 19.62 -18.13
CA ILE A 172 15.39 19.83 -19.53
C ILE A 172 13.98 20.45 -19.57
N PHE A 173 13.01 19.88 -18.84
CA PHE A 173 11.65 20.40 -18.82
C PHE A 173 11.55 21.79 -18.17
N ARG A 174 12.39 22.09 -17.16
CA ARG A 174 12.48 23.42 -16.54
C ARG A 174 13.04 24.50 -17.47
N LYS A 175 13.65 24.13 -18.60
CA LYS A 175 14.10 25.07 -19.65
C LYS A 175 13.11 25.15 -20.83
N SER A 176 11.96 24.48 -20.74
CA SER A 176 10.97 24.47 -21.83
C SER A 176 10.39 25.86 -22.10
N LYS A 177 10.24 26.21 -23.39
CA LYS A 177 9.53 27.43 -23.83
C LYS A 177 8.01 27.33 -23.65
N HIS A 178 7.47 26.13 -23.45
CA HIS A 178 6.03 25.93 -23.24
C HIS A 178 5.66 26.23 -21.79
N LYS A 179 4.86 27.29 -21.57
CA LYS A 179 4.47 27.80 -20.25
C LYS A 179 3.99 26.71 -19.27
N ASN A 180 3.11 25.80 -19.72
CA ASN A 180 2.56 24.75 -18.85
C ASN A 180 3.60 23.69 -18.49
N THR A 181 4.43 23.29 -19.46
CA THR A 181 5.53 22.33 -19.23
C THR A 181 6.53 22.89 -18.23
N TYR A 182 6.94 24.15 -18.43
CA TYR A 182 7.80 24.89 -17.51
C TYR A 182 7.21 24.98 -16.10
N ALA A 183 5.94 25.38 -16.00
CA ALA A 183 5.26 25.51 -14.71
C ALA A 183 5.18 24.19 -13.96
N ILE A 184 4.78 23.10 -14.62
CA ILE A 184 4.72 21.76 -14.02
C ILE A 184 6.11 21.31 -13.56
N ALA A 185 7.15 21.47 -14.39
CA ALA A 185 8.51 21.07 -14.04
C ALA A 185 9.05 21.85 -12.82
N ASN A 186 8.79 23.15 -12.72
CA ASN A 186 9.17 23.92 -11.53
C ASN A 186 8.39 23.48 -10.29
N LEU A 187 7.10 23.17 -10.41
CA LEU A 187 6.32 22.63 -9.28
C LEU A 187 6.85 21.27 -8.82
N ILE A 188 7.24 20.39 -9.75
CA ILE A 188 7.94 19.14 -9.40
C ILE A 188 9.21 19.46 -8.63
N SER A 189 10.08 20.32 -9.15
CA SER A 189 11.32 20.71 -8.47
C SER A 189 11.06 21.22 -7.05
N ASN A 190 10.08 22.11 -6.88
CA ASN A 190 9.73 22.69 -5.58
C ASN A 190 9.20 21.65 -4.58
N PHE A 191 8.40 20.70 -5.06
CA PHE A 191 7.89 19.61 -4.22
C PHE A 191 9.03 18.74 -3.65
N PHE A 192 10.05 18.44 -4.46
CA PHE A 192 11.17 17.61 -4.02
C PHE A 192 12.27 18.38 -3.28
N SER A 193 12.43 19.68 -3.49
CA SER A 193 13.36 20.52 -2.72
C SER A 193 12.78 20.96 -1.37
N GLY A 194 11.45 21.02 -1.24
CA GLY A 194 10.79 21.42 0.00
C GLY A 194 10.71 20.33 1.06
N ASN A 195 10.14 20.72 2.21
CA ASN A 195 9.86 19.85 3.36
C ASN A 195 8.54 19.08 3.22
N ALA A 196 8.08 18.83 1.98
CA ALA A 196 6.82 18.14 1.75
C ALA A 196 6.86 16.73 2.36
N PRO A 197 5.90 16.36 3.22
CA PRO A 197 5.83 15.01 3.76
C PRO A 197 5.50 14.01 2.66
N CYS A 198 6.16 12.85 2.69
CA CYS A 198 5.93 11.72 1.79
C CYS A 198 6.01 12.07 0.28
N LYS A 199 7.24 12.06 -0.25
CA LYS A 199 7.56 12.36 -1.65
C LYS A 199 7.15 11.23 -2.61
N ASN A 200 5.85 11.09 -2.84
CA ASN A 200 5.21 10.10 -3.72
C ASN A 200 4.42 10.77 -4.85
N LEU A 201 4.06 10.02 -5.90
CA LEU A 201 3.36 10.55 -7.08
C LEU A 201 1.94 11.03 -6.78
N HIS A 202 1.24 10.38 -5.83
CA HIS A 202 -0.10 10.79 -5.42
C HIS A 202 -0.10 12.22 -4.88
N ASN A 203 0.76 12.49 -3.90
CA ASN A 203 0.90 13.80 -3.26
C ASN A 203 1.45 14.84 -4.25
N LEU A 204 2.39 14.46 -5.11
CA LEU A 204 2.91 15.33 -6.15
C LEU A 204 1.79 15.80 -7.10
N LYS A 205 0.89 14.90 -7.52
CA LYS A 205 -0.23 15.23 -8.40
C LYS A 205 -1.20 16.20 -7.73
N LEU A 206 -1.53 15.98 -6.45
CA LEU A 206 -2.36 16.91 -5.68
C LEU A 206 -1.69 18.29 -5.58
N TYR A 207 -0.41 18.32 -5.19
CA TYR A 207 0.38 19.54 -5.08
C TYR A 207 0.43 20.34 -6.39
N ILE A 208 0.69 19.67 -7.52
CA ILE A 208 0.72 20.32 -8.83
C ILE A 208 -0.66 20.90 -9.15
N ASN A 209 -1.73 20.13 -9.00
CA ASN A 209 -3.08 20.58 -9.35
C ASN A 209 -3.53 21.78 -8.52
N GLU A 210 -3.26 21.78 -7.21
CA GLU A 210 -3.57 22.92 -6.35
C GLU A 210 -2.80 24.17 -6.75
N ASN A 211 -1.50 24.06 -7.05
CA ASN A 211 -0.69 25.21 -7.42
C ASN A 211 -0.93 25.70 -8.85
N LEU A 212 -1.26 24.81 -9.80
CA LEU A 212 -1.67 25.23 -11.14
C LEU A 212 -2.96 26.06 -11.12
N LYS A 213 -3.93 25.68 -10.27
CA LYS A 213 -5.15 26.49 -10.05
C LYS A 213 -4.83 27.89 -9.53
N LYS A 214 -3.92 28.00 -8.55
CA LYS A 214 -3.44 29.30 -8.03
C LYS A 214 -2.76 30.16 -9.11
N LEU A 215 -2.14 29.53 -10.10
CA LEU A 215 -1.52 30.19 -11.26
C LEU A 215 -2.53 30.53 -12.39
N GLY A 216 -3.83 30.30 -12.18
CA GLY A 216 -4.88 30.51 -13.19
C GLY A 216 -4.89 29.48 -14.32
N ILE A 217 -4.17 28.36 -14.17
CA ILE A 217 -4.14 27.26 -15.15
C ILE A 217 -5.23 26.26 -14.78
N ASN A 218 -6.44 26.51 -15.28
CA ASN A 218 -7.61 25.68 -15.02
C ASN A 218 -7.85 24.59 -16.09
N LYS A 219 -7.03 24.53 -17.15
CA LYS A 219 -7.13 23.49 -18.19
C LYS A 219 -6.74 22.12 -17.62
N ASN A 220 -7.35 21.06 -18.13
CA ASN A 220 -6.96 19.69 -17.79
C ASN A 220 -5.51 19.44 -18.26
N THR A 221 -4.58 19.39 -17.30
CA THR A 221 -3.16 19.14 -17.57
C THR A 221 -2.77 17.68 -17.32
N SER A 222 -3.72 16.78 -17.04
CA SER A 222 -3.41 15.41 -16.62
C SER A 222 -2.61 14.64 -17.66
N GLU A 223 -2.90 14.84 -18.96
CA GLU A 223 -2.15 14.16 -20.02
C GLU A 223 -0.70 14.66 -20.09
N LEU A 224 -0.51 15.98 -20.01
CA LEU A 224 0.83 16.59 -19.98
C LEU A 224 1.62 16.16 -18.75
N GLN A 225 0.98 16.13 -17.57
CA GLN A 225 1.59 15.63 -16.34
C GLN A 225 2.05 14.19 -16.50
N ASN A 226 1.21 13.31 -17.05
CA ASN A 226 1.56 11.91 -17.28
C ASN A 226 2.76 11.76 -18.24
N ARG A 227 2.77 12.54 -19.34
CA ARG A 227 3.90 12.56 -20.29
C ARG A 227 5.20 12.98 -19.59
N ILE A 228 5.16 14.07 -18.81
CA ILE A 228 6.32 14.55 -18.04
C ILE A 228 6.77 13.50 -17.01
N PHE A 229 5.83 12.94 -16.24
CA PHE A 229 6.14 11.94 -15.22
C PHE A 229 6.81 10.70 -15.81
N SER A 230 6.36 10.22 -16.97
CA SER A 230 6.96 9.06 -17.64
C SER A 230 8.41 9.27 -18.09
N LYS A 231 8.87 10.52 -18.16
CA LYS A 231 10.25 10.88 -18.52
C LYS A 231 11.12 11.21 -17.31
N ILE A 232 10.50 11.64 -16.21
CA ILE A 232 11.22 12.08 -15.00
C ILE A 232 11.34 10.96 -13.98
N PHE A 233 10.33 10.11 -13.86
CA PHE A 233 10.31 9.05 -12.88
C PHE A 233 10.50 7.71 -13.60
N LEU A 234 11.46 6.94 -13.12
CA LEU A 234 11.51 5.51 -13.40
C LEU A 234 10.33 4.88 -12.65
N ILE A 235 9.25 4.65 -13.38
CA ILE A 235 8.07 3.97 -12.86
C ILE A 235 8.18 2.53 -13.35
N ASP A 236 8.60 1.64 -12.45
CA ASP A 236 8.50 0.18 -12.65
C ASP A 236 7.03 -0.28 -12.67
#